data_AF-A0A9P6AUJ6-F1
#
_entry.id   AF-A0A9P6AUJ6-F1
#
_cell.length_a   1.000
_cell.length_b   1.000
_cell.length_c   1.000
_cell.angle_alpha   90.00
_cell.angle_beta   90.00
_cell.angle_gamma   90.00
#
_symmetry.space_group_name_H-M   'P 1'
#
loop_
_entity.id
_entity.type
_entity.pdbx_description
1 polymer ?
#
loop_
_entity_poly.entity_id
_entity_poly.type
_entity_poly.pdbx_seq_one_letter_code
_entity_poly.pdbx_strand_id
1 'polypeptide(L)'
;KCKHLVQYCGRKVAELLKNLPEAKGNSFKELVDRLRDFYGQTDNKKRYTRECLACYCFKPHSIKSEADLDTYYRKFVTQAHHLQAKGMIAERDENDLFWQGIP
;
A
#
# COMPACT_ATOMS: atom_id res chain seq x y z
N LYS A 1 14.58 -22.59 14.36
CA LYS A 1 15.62 -21.62 14.80
C LYS A 1 15.70 -20.45 13.82
N CYS A 2 15.20 -19.27 14.20
CA CYS A 2 15.11 -18.07 13.36
C CYS A 2 16.41 -17.25 13.34
N LYS A 3 17.58 -17.89 13.23
CA LYS A 3 18.88 -17.23 13.40
C LYS A 3 19.27 -16.29 12.25
N HIS A 4 18.72 -16.48 11.06
CA HIS A 4 19.12 -15.73 9.85
C HIS A 4 18.18 -14.58 9.46
N LEU A 5 17.01 -14.45 10.09
CA LEU A 5 16.05 -13.39 9.76
C LEU A 5 16.63 -11.98 9.93
N VAL A 6 17.50 -11.82 10.93
CA VAL A 6 18.17 -10.55 11.24
C VAL A 6 19.07 -10.07 10.10
N GLN A 7 19.53 -10.97 9.22
CA GLN A 7 20.39 -10.61 8.07
C GLN A 7 19.61 -9.99 6.91
N TYR A 8 18.31 -10.28 6.80
CA TYR A 8 17.44 -9.76 5.74
C TYR A 8 16.67 -8.50 6.15
N CYS A 9 16.77 -8.10 7.43
CA CYS A 9 16.08 -6.94 7.97
C CYS A 9 17.00 -5.71 8.00
N GLY A 10 16.46 -4.54 7.65
CA GLY A 10 17.18 -3.27 7.80
C GLY A 10 17.59 -3.01 9.26
N ARG A 11 18.67 -2.24 9.48
CA ARG A 11 19.31 -2.05 10.82
C ARG A 11 18.34 -1.83 11.98
N LYS A 12 17.34 -0.95 11.81
CA LYS A 12 16.34 -0.64 12.85
C LYS A 12 15.49 -1.85 13.24
N VAL A 13 15.09 -2.65 12.25
CA VAL A 13 14.30 -3.87 12.47
C VAL A 13 15.18 -4.98 13.04
N ALA A 14 16.44 -5.07 12.61
CA ALA A 14 17.42 -5.99 13.16
C ALA A 14 17.71 -5.73 14.66
N GLU A 15 17.79 -4.47 15.08
CA GLU A 15 17.93 -4.09 16.49
C GLU A 15 16.68 -4.44 17.31
N LEU A 16 15.49 -4.18 16.76
CA LEU A 16 14.22 -4.55 17.39
C LEU A 16 14.09 -6.07 17.56
N LEU A 17 14.48 -6.85 16.54
CA LEU A 17 14.50 -8.30 16.59
C LEU A 17 15.53 -8.87 17.57
N LYS A 18 16.67 -8.20 17.79
CA LYS A 18 17.68 -8.63 18.78
C LYS A 18 17.22 -8.41 20.23
N ASN A 19 16.40 -7.38 20.45
CA ASN A 19 15.86 -7.02 21.76
C ASN A 19 14.61 -7.82 22.15
N LEU A 20 14.00 -8.54 21.20
CA LEU A 20 12.87 -9.43 21.47
C LEU A 20 13.34 -10.79 22.02
N PRO A 21 12.89 -11.19 23.22
CA PRO A 21 13.27 -12.48 23.82
C PRO A 21 12.75 -13.69 23.01
N GLU A 22 11.77 -13.47 22.14
CA GLU A 22 11.12 -14.52 21.33
C GLU A 22 11.85 -14.83 20.05
N ALA A 23 12.72 -13.93 19.57
CA ALA A 23 13.65 -14.23 18.50
C ALA A 23 14.70 -15.28 18.93
N LYS A 24 14.88 -15.49 20.24
CA LYS A 24 15.70 -16.57 20.82
C LYS A 24 14.91 -17.87 21.05
N GLY A 25 13.58 -17.83 20.96
CA GLY A 25 12.67 -18.97 21.10
C GLY A 25 12.63 -19.88 19.86
N ASN A 26 12.13 -21.11 20.04
CA ASN A 26 12.13 -22.14 19.00
C ASN A 26 10.95 -22.02 18.00
N SER A 27 9.99 -21.11 18.25
CA SER A 27 8.76 -20.97 17.46
C SER A 27 8.76 -19.70 16.62
N PHE A 28 9.01 -19.84 15.31
CA PHE A 28 8.87 -18.77 14.31
C PHE A 28 7.46 -18.13 14.33
N LYS A 29 6.45 -18.92 14.67
CA LYS A 29 5.04 -18.49 14.71
C LYS A 29 4.80 -17.41 15.78
N GLU A 30 5.35 -17.58 16.98
CA GLU A 30 5.24 -16.61 18.07
C GLU A 30 5.96 -15.29 17.75
N LEU A 31 7.11 -15.38 17.07
CA LEU A 31 7.81 -14.20 16.58
C LEU A 31 6.98 -13.45 15.53
N VAL A 32 6.34 -14.17 14.61
CA VAL A 32 5.46 -13.57 13.59
C VAL A 32 4.21 -12.94 14.22
N ASP A 33 3.59 -13.61 15.19
CA ASP A 33 2.40 -13.08 15.89
C ASP A 33 2.77 -11.83 16.71
N ARG A 34 3.87 -11.85 17.47
CA ARG A 34 4.37 -10.64 18.16
C ARG A 34 4.74 -9.53 17.20
N LEU A 35 5.43 -9.81 16.10
CA LEU A 35 5.73 -8.80 15.09
C LEU A 35 4.45 -8.24 14.49
N ARG A 36 3.44 -9.08 14.23
CA ARG A 36 2.12 -8.65 13.76
C ARG A 36 1.42 -7.74 14.78
N ASP A 37 1.59 -8.00 16.08
CA ASP A 37 1.07 -7.14 17.16
C ASP A 37 1.87 -5.83 17.30
N PHE A 38 3.20 -5.86 17.16
CA PHE A 38 4.08 -4.68 17.24
C PHE A 38 3.90 -3.74 16.04
N TYR A 39 3.78 -4.29 14.84
CA TYR A 39 3.35 -3.56 13.65
C TYR A 39 1.82 -3.35 13.61
N GLY A 40 1.16 -3.63 14.75
CA GLY A 40 -0.27 -3.67 15.02
C GLY A 40 -1.09 -2.91 14.02
N GLN A 41 -1.91 -3.65 13.27
CA GLN A 41 -2.92 -3.12 12.35
C GLN A 41 -2.50 -1.84 11.61
N THR A 42 -1.26 -1.78 11.10
CA THR A 42 -0.92 -0.85 10.01
C THR A 42 -1.48 -1.33 8.67
N ASP A 43 -2.60 -2.07 8.70
CA ASP A 43 -3.73 -1.71 7.85
C ASP A 43 -4.12 -0.27 8.21
N ASN A 44 -3.35 0.69 7.70
CA ASN A 44 -3.74 2.09 7.63
C ASN A 44 -5.08 2.10 6.87
N LYS A 45 -6.16 2.01 7.64
CA LYS A 45 -7.53 2.05 7.17
C LYS A 45 -7.75 3.44 6.61
N LYS A 46 -7.55 3.52 5.29
CA LYS A 46 -8.36 4.17 4.25
C LYS A 46 -7.57 4.06 2.95
N ARG A 47 -7.49 2.84 2.36
CA ARG A 47 -6.55 2.62 1.25
C ARG A 47 -6.88 3.45 0.01
N TYR A 48 -8.15 3.61 -0.35
CA TYR A 48 -8.60 4.57 -1.37
C TYR A 48 -10.07 4.90 -1.08
N THR A 49 -10.44 6.19 -0.99
CA THR A 49 -11.83 6.67 -0.94
C THR A 49 -12.19 7.36 -2.26
N ARG A 50 -13.49 7.52 -2.55
CA ARG A 50 -13.94 8.28 -3.74
C ARG A 50 -13.35 9.69 -3.77
N GLU A 51 -13.25 10.34 -2.61
CA GLU A 51 -12.63 11.65 -2.45
C GLU A 51 -11.14 11.64 -2.79
N CYS A 52 -10.39 10.60 -2.39
CA CYS A 52 -8.99 10.47 -2.77
C CYS A 52 -8.81 10.32 -4.29
N LEU A 53 -9.69 9.54 -4.94
CA LEU A 53 -9.67 9.38 -6.39
C LEU A 53 -10.02 10.69 -7.10
N ALA A 54 -11.07 11.38 -6.66
CA ALA A 54 -11.44 12.69 -7.20
C ALA A 54 -10.29 13.70 -7.03
N CYS A 55 -9.71 13.81 -5.83
CA CYS A 55 -8.54 14.65 -5.57
C CYS A 55 -7.31 14.25 -6.40
N TYR A 56 -7.17 12.98 -6.78
CA TYR A 56 -6.11 12.54 -7.69
C TYR A 56 -6.39 13.03 -9.10
N CYS A 57 -7.61 12.88 -9.62
CA CYS A 57 -7.98 13.32 -10.96
C CYS A 57 -7.95 14.85 -11.07
N PHE A 58 -8.49 15.59 -10.11
CA PHE A 58 -8.52 17.07 -10.13
C PHE A 58 -7.15 17.74 -10.00
N LYS A 59 -6.08 17.01 -9.67
CA LYS A 59 -4.74 17.59 -9.63
C LYS A 59 -4.22 17.79 -11.05
N PRO A 60 -3.55 18.91 -11.35
CA PRO A 60 -2.92 19.09 -12.64
C PRO A 60 -1.77 18.09 -12.81
N HIS A 61 -1.89 17.21 -13.80
CA HIS A 61 -0.88 16.22 -14.14
C HIS A 61 -0.06 16.73 -15.33
N SER A 62 1.25 16.85 -15.16
CA SER A 62 2.16 17.22 -16.27
C SER A 62 2.49 15.97 -17.10
N ILE A 63 1.54 15.52 -17.92
CA ILE A 63 1.74 14.39 -18.82
C ILE A 63 2.47 14.91 -20.07
N LYS A 64 3.79 14.68 -20.14
CA LYS A 64 4.64 15.14 -21.27
C LYS A 64 5.15 13.99 -22.11
N SER A 65 5.05 12.76 -21.61
CA SER A 65 5.52 11.54 -22.26
C SER A 65 4.56 10.38 -22.02
N GLU A 66 4.69 9.34 -22.83
CA GLU A 66 3.95 8.08 -22.66
C GLU A 66 4.22 7.42 -21.29
N ALA A 67 5.44 7.55 -20.77
CA ALA A 67 5.79 7.05 -19.44
C ALA A 67 5.06 7.79 -18.31
N ASP A 68 4.80 9.09 -18.49
CA ASP A 68 4.01 9.88 -17.53
C ASP A 68 2.54 9.46 -17.55
N LEU A 69 2.01 9.17 -18.75
CA LEU A 69 0.66 8.65 -18.93
C LEU A 69 0.50 7.26 -18.31
N ASP A 70 1.45 6.34 -18.53
CA ASP A 70 1.44 5.00 -17.94
C ASP A 70 1.53 5.08 -16.40
N THR A 71 2.36 5.99 -15.88
CA THR A 71 2.46 6.22 -14.43
C THR A 71 1.14 6.75 -13.84
N TYR A 72 0.47 7.67 -14.54
CA TYR A 72 -0.85 8.16 -14.16
C TYR A 72 -1.90 7.04 -14.20
N TYR A 73 -1.96 6.31 -15.31
CA TYR A 73 -2.91 5.22 -15.53
C TYR A 73 -2.76 4.11 -14.47
N ARG A 74 -1.54 3.63 -14.23
CA ARG A 74 -1.30 2.60 -13.20
C ARG A 74 -1.78 3.03 -11.82
N LYS A 75 -1.52 4.29 -11.45
CA LYS A 75 -1.98 4.83 -10.16
C LYS A 75 -3.50 4.93 -10.14
N PHE A 76 -4.11 5.50 -11.17
CA PHE A 76 -5.56 5.62 -11.30
C PHE A 76 -6.26 4.26 -11.17
N VAL A 77 -5.87 3.27 -11.99
CA VAL A 77 -6.45 1.92 -11.99
C VAL A 77 -6.30 1.24 -10.63
N THR A 78 -5.17 1.40 -9.95
CA THR A 78 -4.98 0.84 -8.61
C THR A 78 -6.03 1.35 -7.62
N GLN A 79 -6.37 2.64 -7.69
CA GLN A 79 -7.39 3.24 -6.82
C GLN A 79 -8.81 2.87 -7.27
N ALA A 80 -9.07 2.91 -8.57
CA ALA A 80 -10.37 2.65 -9.17
C ALA A 80 -10.80 1.19 -8.98
N HIS A 81 -9.94 0.21 -9.27
CA HIS A 81 -10.20 -1.21 -9.01
C HIS A 81 -10.50 -1.49 -7.54
N HIS A 82 -9.78 -0.84 -6.62
CA HIS A 82 -10.05 -1.00 -5.19
C HIS A 82 -11.43 -0.44 -4.78
N LEU A 83 -11.93 0.59 -5.47
CA LEU A 83 -13.24 1.18 -5.24
C LEU A 83 -14.37 0.39 -5.94
N GLN A 84 -14.10 -0.15 -7.13
CA GLN A 84 -14.99 -1.08 -7.83
C GLN A 84 -15.19 -2.38 -7.08
N ALA A 85 -14.12 -2.96 -6.52
CA ALA A 85 -14.21 -4.17 -5.69
C ALA A 85 -15.09 -3.96 -4.45
N LYS A 86 -15.32 -2.70 -4.04
CA LYS A 86 -16.21 -2.33 -2.94
C LYS A 86 -17.60 -1.88 -3.41
N GLY A 87 -17.88 -1.88 -4.71
CA GLY A 87 -19.13 -1.40 -5.30
C GLY A 87 -19.36 0.10 -5.11
N MET A 88 -18.31 0.89 -4.88
CA MET A 88 -18.43 2.33 -4.60
C MET A 88 -18.44 3.20 -5.85
N ILE A 89 -18.08 2.65 -7.01
CA ILE A 89 -17.98 3.34 -8.30
C ILE A 89 -18.49 2.39 -9.39
N ALA A 90 -19.32 2.90 -10.29
CA ALA A 90 -19.73 2.19 -11.50
C ALA A 90 -18.68 2.38 -12.61
N GLU A 91 -18.57 1.43 -13.52
CA GLU A 91 -17.60 1.48 -14.64
C GLU A 91 -17.73 2.76 -15.50
N ARG A 92 -18.95 3.31 -15.63
CA ARG A 92 -19.17 4.61 -16.30
C ARG A 92 -18.52 5.78 -15.56
N ASP A 93 -18.69 5.84 -14.25
CA ASP A 93 -18.14 6.91 -13.42
C ASP A 93 -16.60 6.86 -13.39
N GLU A 94 -16.01 5.68 -13.54
CA GLU A 94 -14.56 5.51 -13.64
C GLU A 94 -14.00 6.19 -14.90
N ASN A 95 -14.60 5.93 -16.07
CA ASN A 95 -14.14 6.54 -17.32
C ASN A 95 -14.26 8.07 -17.28
N ASP A 96 -15.36 8.61 -16.75
CA ASP A 96 -15.54 10.05 -16.61
C ASP A 96 -14.48 10.68 -15.70
N LEU A 97 -14.15 10.02 -14.58
CA LEU A 97 -13.10 10.46 -13.66
C LEU A 97 -11.71 10.39 -14.29
N PHE A 98 -11.42 9.37 -15.09
CA PHE A 98 -10.14 9.22 -15.77
C PHE A 98 -9.87 10.40 -16.72
N TRP A 99 -10.85 10.74 -17.55
CA TRP A 99 -10.74 11.82 -18.53
C TRP A 99 -10.68 13.21 -17.88
N GLN A 100 -11.30 13.40 -16.70
CA GLN A 100 -11.21 14.65 -15.95
C GLN A 100 -9.80 14.95 -15.42
N GLY A 101 -8.94 13.95 -15.25
CA GLY A 101 -7.58 14.14 -14.74
C GLY A 101 -6.48 14.26 -15.78
N ILE A 102 -6.83 14.17 -17.05
CA ILE A 102 -5.92 14.42 -18.16
C ILE A 102 -6.11 15.89 -18.57
N PRO A 103 -5.02 16.68 -18.69
CA PRO A 103 -5.09 18.08 -19.09
C PRO A 103 -5.59 18.28 -20.54
#